data_AF-A0A1E4R6W5-F1
#
_entry.id   AF-A0A1E4R6W5-F1
#
_cell.length_a   1.000
_cell.length_b   1.000
_cell.length_c   1.000
_cell.angle_alpha   90.00
_cell.angle_beta   90.00
_cell.angle_gamma   90.00
#
_symmetry.space_group_name_H-M   'P 1'
#
loop_
_entity.id
_entity.type
_entity.pdbx_description
1 polymer ?
#
loop_
_entity_poly.entity_id
_entity_poly.type
_entity_poly.pdbx_seq_one_letter_code
_entity_poly.pdbx_strand_id
1 'polypeptide(L)'
;MTTIDIERIRADLKRFKEEKNATDMERGYCILDQPSYKPVVSDVWAQEAYYKHLSEIKMSLAEYATLLLDAKEVVVVGEHSKLLEWQALLNIARECKDRSLSLRCFFISQIFLKAAIEGDERFEYAKLADLIDKEINDYPYHAYYKERYDDGYGEGTQGTFDEYYEIKREELASWLIEH
;
A
#
# COMPACT_ATOMS: atom_id res chain seq x y z
N MET A 1 -13.32 3.95 -16.09
CA MET A 1 -11.95 4.36 -16.45
C MET A 1 -11.55 3.57 -17.68
N THR A 2 -11.27 4.22 -18.79
CA THR A 2 -10.92 3.55 -20.05
C THR A 2 -9.40 3.55 -20.24
N THR A 3 -8.86 2.65 -21.06
CA THR A 3 -7.43 2.63 -21.41
C THR A 3 -6.94 3.95 -21.99
N ILE A 4 -7.82 4.69 -22.66
CA ILE A 4 -7.57 6.03 -23.20
C ILE A 4 -7.33 7.07 -22.09
N ASP A 5 -8.00 6.93 -20.94
CA ASP A 5 -7.80 7.84 -19.80
C ASP A 5 -6.43 7.63 -19.15
N ILE A 6 -5.97 6.38 -19.05
CA ILE A 6 -4.67 6.03 -18.46
C ILE A 6 -3.50 6.51 -19.33
N GLU A 7 -3.59 6.34 -20.65
CA GLU A 7 -2.55 6.84 -21.57
C GLU A 7 -2.45 8.36 -21.56
N ARG A 8 -3.57 9.06 -21.40
CA ARG A 8 -3.58 10.52 -21.26
C ARG A 8 -2.90 10.96 -19.96
N ILE A 9 -3.22 10.31 -18.84
CA ILE A 9 -2.58 10.59 -17.53
C ILE A 9 -1.07 10.39 -17.61
N ARG A 10 -0.60 9.33 -18.28
CA ARG A 10 0.84 9.07 -18.49
C ARG A 10 1.50 10.15 -19.33
N ALA A 11 0.85 10.61 -20.39
CA ALA A 11 1.38 11.67 -21.24
C ALA A 11 1.49 13.00 -20.49
N ASP A 12 0.48 13.34 -19.69
CA ASP A 12 0.47 14.56 -18.89
C ASP A 12 1.54 14.50 -17.77
N LEU A 13 1.69 13.37 -17.07
CA LEU A 13 2.75 13.17 -16.07
C LEU A 13 4.15 13.33 -16.68
N LYS A 14 4.37 12.77 -17.86
CA LYS A 14 5.63 12.91 -18.59
C LYS A 14 5.91 14.38 -18.92
N ARG A 15 4.92 15.10 -19.44
CA ARG A 15 5.05 16.52 -19.78
C ARG A 15 5.37 17.37 -18.56
N PHE A 16 4.65 17.17 -17.45
CA PHE A 16 4.89 17.91 -16.21
C PHE A 16 6.29 17.65 -15.62
N LYS A 17 6.79 16.41 -15.72
CA LYS A 17 8.15 16.06 -15.28
C LYS A 17 9.20 16.77 -16.13
N GLU A 18 9.02 16.80 -17.44
CA GLU A 18 9.94 17.49 -18.38
C GLU A 18 9.94 19.01 -18.17
N GLU A 19 8.77 19.64 -18.00
CA GLU A 19 8.63 21.08 -17.72
C GLU A 19 9.26 21.48 -16.38
N LYS A 20 9.05 20.68 -15.33
CA LYS A 20 9.66 20.90 -14.02
C LYS A 20 11.18 20.80 -14.09
N ASN A 21 11.70 19.76 -14.73
CA ASN A 21 13.15 19.56 -14.90
C ASN A 21 13.79 20.71 -15.69
N ALA A 22 13.14 21.18 -16.76
CA ALA A 22 13.62 22.34 -17.50
C ALA A 22 13.69 23.61 -16.63
N THR A 23 12.64 23.86 -15.84
CA THR A 23 12.57 25.01 -14.93
C THR A 23 13.62 24.94 -13.81
N ASP A 24 13.85 23.75 -13.25
CA ASP A 24 14.83 23.56 -12.18
C ASP A 24 16.28 23.71 -12.69
N MET A 25 16.56 23.28 -13.93
CA MET A 25 17.83 23.57 -14.61
C MET A 25 18.03 25.07 -14.85
N GLU A 26 17.01 25.80 -15.30
CA GLU A 26 17.09 27.26 -15.49
C GLU A 26 17.39 28.00 -14.18
N ARG A 27 16.93 27.47 -13.04
CA ARG A 27 17.20 28.02 -11.70
C ARG A 27 18.56 27.62 -11.13
N GLY A 28 19.35 26.83 -11.85
CA GLY A 28 20.68 26.38 -11.43
C GLY A 28 20.67 25.24 -10.42
N TYR A 29 19.55 24.54 -10.24
CA TYR A 29 19.52 23.32 -9.44
C TYR A 29 20.18 22.17 -10.19
N CYS A 30 21.02 21.38 -9.52
CA CYS A 30 21.42 20.08 -10.03
C CYS A 30 20.20 19.15 -10.00
N ILE A 31 19.78 18.67 -11.16
CA ILE A 31 18.87 17.52 -11.25
C ILE A 31 19.67 16.32 -10.73
N LEU A 32 19.32 15.82 -9.55
CA LEU A 32 19.71 14.48 -9.14
C LEU A 32 18.88 13.53 -10.01
N ASP A 33 19.54 12.76 -10.88
CA ASP A 33 18.89 11.93 -11.91
C ASP A 33 17.90 10.89 -11.38
N GLN A 34 17.85 10.68 -10.07
CA GLN A 34 16.77 10.04 -9.34
C GLN A 34 17.05 10.26 -7.86
N PRO A 35 16.03 10.31 -6.97
CA PRO A 35 16.33 10.13 -5.57
C PRO A 35 16.95 8.74 -5.41
N SER A 36 18.17 8.65 -4.88
CA SER A 36 18.76 7.39 -4.37
C SER A 36 17.97 6.79 -3.19
N TYR A 37 16.79 7.34 -2.94
CA TYR A 37 15.91 7.07 -1.82
C TYR A 37 14.60 6.55 -2.38
N LYS A 38 14.12 5.46 -1.77
CA LYS A 38 12.81 4.87 -2.05
C LYS A 38 11.71 5.94 -2.13
N PRO A 39 10.82 5.90 -3.15
CA PRO A 39 9.70 6.81 -3.28
C PRO A 39 8.94 6.99 -1.96
N VAL A 40 8.57 8.24 -1.65
CA VAL A 40 7.79 8.56 -0.46
C VAL A 40 6.33 8.24 -0.72
N VAL A 41 5.67 7.59 0.24
CA VAL A 41 4.22 7.44 0.28
C VAL A 41 3.69 8.28 1.44
N SER A 42 2.77 9.21 1.13
CA SER A 42 2.04 10.04 2.09
C SER A 42 1.38 9.20 3.19
N ASP A 43 1.67 9.57 4.44
CA ASP A 43 1.03 8.98 5.62
C ASP A 43 -0.49 9.24 5.62
N VAL A 44 -0.95 10.32 4.98
CA VAL A 44 -2.38 10.65 4.85
C VAL A 44 -3.07 9.67 3.91
N TRP A 45 -2.53 9.47 2.70
CA TRP A 45 -3.08 8.49 1.76
C TRP A 45 -3.03 7.07 2.34
N ALA A 46 -1.91 6.69 2.97
CA ALA A 46 -1.77 5.36 3.57
C ALA A 46 -2.82 5.13 4.67
N GLN A 47 -3.15 6.16 5.45
CA GLN A 47 -4.23 6.08 6.43
C GLN A 47 -5.58 5.87 5.73
N GLU A 48 -5.90 6.66 4.70
CA GLU A 48 -7.13 6.47 3.93
C GLU A 48 -7.22 5.06 3.34
N ALA A 49 -6.13 4.56 2.78
CA ALA A 49 -6.05 3.22 2.20
C ALA A 49 -6.26 2.12 3.25
N TYR A 50 -5.69 2.29 4.44
CA TYR A 50 -5.91 1.39 5.58
C TYR A 50 -7.37 1.34 5.98
N TYR A 51 -8.06 2.49 6.06
CA TYR A 51 -9.46 2.55 6.46
C TYR A 51 -10.45 2.14 5.35
N LYS A 52 -10.13 2.35 4.07
CA LYS A 52 -11.05 2.18 2.93
C LYS A 52 -11.76 0.83 2.92
N HIS A 53 -11.04 -0.25 3.26
CA HIS A 53 -11.57 -1.62 3.28
C HIS A 53 -11.41 -2.33 4.64
N LEU A 54 -11.10 -1.59 5.71
CA LEU A 54 -10.73 -2.19 6.99
C LEU A 54 -11.82 -3.12 7.53
N SER A 55 -13.09 -2.72 7.45
CA SER A 55 -14.21 -3.53 7.95
C SER A 55 -14.35 -4.85 7.18
N GLU A 56 -14.23 -4.80 5.85
CA GLU A 56 -14.30 -6.00 5.00
C GLU A 56 -13.12 -6.94 5.26
N ILE A 57 -11.91 -6.37 5.37
CA ILE A 57 -10.70 -7.13 5.68
C ILE A 57 -10.81 -7.80 7.05
N LYS A 58 -11.26 -7.07 8.10
CA LYS A 58 -11.42 -7.64 9.44
C LYS A 58 -12.39 -8.81 9.44
N MET A 59 -13.54 -8.68 8.76
CA MET A 59 -14.50 -9.78 8.64
C MET A 59 -13.88 -10.99 7.92
N SER A 60 -13.25 -10.76 6.76
CA SER A 60 -12.64 -11.83 5.98
C SER A 60 -11.52 -12.56 6.74
N LEU A 61 -10.70 -11.82 7.49
CA LEU A 61 -9.65 -12.40 8.33
C LEU A 61 -10.21 -13.15 9.53
N ALA A 62 -11.31 -12.70 10.14
CA ALA A 62 -11.97 -13.44 11.22
C ALA A 62 -12.54 -14.78 10.74
N GLU A 63 -13.16 -14.78 9.56
CA GLU A 63 -13.63 -16.01 8.90
C GLU A 63 -12.45 -16.94 8.59
N TYR A 64 -11.35 -16.38 8.08
CA TYR A 64 -10.15 -17.15 7.81
C TYR A 64 -9.52 -17.74 9.08
N ALA A 65 -9.44 -16.98 10.17
CA ALA A 65 -8.95 -17.48 11.46
C ALA A 65 -9.81 -18.65 11.99
N THR A 66 -11.13 -18.55 11.83
CA THR A 66 -12.05 -19.65 12.17
C THR A 66 -11.75 -20.89 11.33
N LEU A 67 -11.59 -20.71 10.01
CA LEU A 67 -11.24 -21.79 9.09
C LEU A 67 -9.93 -22.49 9.47
N LEU A 68 -8.89 -21.72 9.83
CA LEU A 68 -7.60 -22.26 10.27
C LEU A 68 -7.75 -23.16 11.51
N LEU A 69 -8.55 -22.72 12.49
CA LEU A 69 -8.76 -23.46 13.74
C LEU A 69 -9.58 -24.73 13.52
N ASP A 70 -10.59 -24.68 12.64
CA ASP A 70 -11.44 -25.82 12.32
C ASP A 70 -10.68 -26.88 11.52
N ALA A 71 -9.92 -26.45 10.50
CA ALA A 71 -9.13 -27.34 9.65
C ALA A 71 -7.87 -27.87 10.36
N LYS A 72 -7.37 -27.14 11.37
CA LYS A 72 -6.10 -27.42 12.08
C LYS A 72 -4.88 -27.43 11.16
N GLU A 73 -4.92 -26.65 10.10
CA GLU A 73 -3.84 -26.46 9.15
C GLU A 73 -3.95 -25.08 8.48
N VAL A 74 -2.88 -24.63 7.82
CA VAL A 74 -2.91 -23.39 7.03
C VAL A 74 -3.62 -23.69 5.70
N VAL A 75 -4.86 -23.21 5.59
CA VAL A 75 -5.69 -23.43 4.40
C VAL A 75 -5.45 -22.31 3.40
N VAL A 76 -5.29 -22.67 2.13
CA VAL A 76 -5.27 -21.71 1.03
C VAL A 76 -6.69 -21.48 0.53
N VAL A 77 -7.17 -20.24 0.63
CA VAL A 77 -8.46 -19.82 0.07
C VAL A 77 -8.33 -19.51 -1.43
N GLY A 78 -7.12 -19.13 -1.85
CA GLY A 78 -6.75 -18.90 -3.25
C GLY A 78 -6.90 -17.46 -3.71
N GLU A 79 -6.69 -17.24 -5.01
CA GLU A 79 -6.66 -15.92 -5.66
C GLU A 79 -8.08 -15.35 -5.83
N HIS A 80 -8.68 -14.90 -4.73
CA HIS A 80 -9.90 -14.11 -4.79
C HIS A 80 -9.56 -12.65 -5.17
N SER A 81 -10.23 -12.09 -6.18
CA SER A 81 -9.93 -10.75 -6.73
C SER A 81 -9.85 -9.66 -5.65
N LYS A 82 -10.78 -9.68 -4.69
CA LYS A 82 -10.77 -8.78 -3.53
C LYS A 82 -9.53 -8.92 -2.63
N LEU A 83 -9.08 -10.15 -2.35
CA LEU A 83 -7.90 -10.37 -1.49
C LEU A 83 -6.65 -9.80 -2.15
N LEU A 84 -6.50 -10.01 -3.46
CA LEU A 84 -5.41 -9.46 -4.26
C LEU A 84 -5.47 -7.93 -4.32
N GLU A 85 -6.66 -7.34 -4.49
CA GLU A 85 -6.86 -5.89 -4.49
C GLU A 85 -6.45 -5.29 -3.14
N TRP A 86 -6.94 -5.83 -2.02
CA TRP A 86 -6.59 -5.36 -0.68
C TRP A 86 -5.10 -5.52 -0.39
N GLN A 87 -4.54 -6.66 -0.78
CA GLN A 87 -3.11 -6.91 -0.61
C GLN A 87 -2.27 -5.90 -1.40
N ALA A 88 -2.60 -5.65 -2.67
CA ALA A 88 -1.89 -4.70 -3.51
C ALA A 88 -1.97 -3.27 -2.94
N LEU A 89 -3.16 -2.84 -2.52
CA LEU A 89 -3.37 -1.52 -1.93
C LEU A 89 -2.51 -1.34 -0.66
N LEU A 90 -2.58 -2.30 0.27
CA LEU A 90 -1.84 -2.25 1.52
C LEU A 90 -0.32 -2.43 1.34
N ASN A 91 0.12 -3.10 0.27
CA ASN A 91 1.53 -3.20 -0.11
C ASN A 91 2.12 -1.86 -0.56
N ILE A 92 1.31 -0.95 -1.10
CA ILE A 92 1.73 0.43 -1.36
C ILE A 92 1.66 1.23 -0.05
N ALA A 93 0.56 1.12 0.70
CA ALA A 93 0.36 1.88 1.94
C ALA A 93 1.42 1.61 3.02
N ARG A 94 1.94 0.37 3.10
CA ARG A 94 3.01 0.03 4.06
C ARG A 94 4.31 0.82 3.85
N GLU A 95 4.50 1.44 2.68
CA GLU A 95 5.70 2.22 2.36
C GLU A 95 5.66 3.64 2.92
N CYS A 96 4.61 3.99 3.66
CA CYS A 96 4.52 5.20 4.46
C CYS A 96 5.63 5.29 5.54
N LYS A 97 5.86 6.50 6.06
CA LYS A 97 6.93 6.76 7.05
C LYS A 97 6.47 6.54 8.47
N ASP A 98 5.16 6.61 8.70
CA ASP A 98 4.57 6.20 9.96
C ASP A 98 4.80 4.70 10.21
N ARG A 99 5.73 4.40 11.13
CA ARG A 99 6.17 3.03 11.42
C ARG A 99 5.04 2.13 11.91
N SER A 100 4.12 2.68 12.70
CA SER A 100 3.03 1.90 13.27
C SER A 100 2.00 1.57 12.19
N LEU A 101 1.62 2.54 11.36
CA LEU A 101 0.75 2.30 10.21
C LEU A 101 1.39 1.32 9.21
N SER A 102 2.66 1.56 8.88
CA SER A 102 3.46 0.72 8.00
C SER A 102 3.45 -0.75 8.45
N LEU A 103 3.70 -0.97 9.75
CA LEU A 103 3.73 -2.31 10.33
C LEU A 103 2.35 -2.99 10.29
N ARG A 104 1.25 -2.26 10.56
CA ARG A 104 -0.10 -2.82 10.45
C ARG A 104 -0.44 -3.21 9.02
N CYS A 105 -0.16 -2.33 8.05
CA CYS A 105 -0.34 -2.62 6.63
C CYS A 105 0.48 -3.86 6.22
N PHE A 106 1.72 -3.96 6.70
CA PHE A 106 2.59 -5.12 6.47
C PHE A 106 2.00 -6.42 7.03
N PHE A 107 1.55 -6.45 8.29
CA PHE A 107 0.96 -7.67 8.86
C PHE A 107 -0.26 -8.13 8.08
N ILE A 108 -1.17 -7.20 7.76
CA ILE A 108 -2.37 -7.53 7.01
C ILE A 108 -2.00 -8.04 5.60
N SER A 109 -1.17 -7.32 4.85
CA SER A 109 -0.94 -7.64 3.44
C SER A 109 0.05 -8.79 3.20
N GLN A 110 1.16 -8.83 3.95
CA GLN A 110 2.27 -9.75 3.70
C GLN A 110 2.26 -10.99 4.58
N ILE A 111 1.49 -10.98 5.67
CA ILE A 111 1.36 -12.15 6.56
C ILE A 111 -0.02 -12.75 6.40
N PHE A 112 -1.08 -12.02 6.71
CA PHE A 112 -2.42 -12.62 6.82
C PHE A 112 -3.09 -12.86 5.47
N LEU A 113 -3.22 -11.81 4.64
CA LEU A 113 -3.77 -11.95 3.29
C LEU A 113 -2.88 -12.86 2.44
N LYS A 114 -1.55 -12.75 2.57
CA LYS A 114 -0.63 -13.63 1.87
C LYS A 114 -0.82 -15.10 2.25
N ALA A 115 -0.94 -15.41 3.53
CA ALA A 115 -1.20 -16.78 3.97
C ALA A 115 -2.54 -17.32 3.44
N ALA A 116 -3.58 -16.48 3.36
CA ALA A 116 -4.86 -16.87 2.77
C ALA A 116 -4.77 -17.14 1.26
N ILE A 117 -3.92 -16.42 0.52
CA ILE A 117 -3.80 -16.50 -0.94
C ILE A 117 -2.82 -17.61 -1.37
N GLU A 118 -1.65 -17.68 -0.72
CA GLU A 118 -0.52 -18.53 -1.13
C GLU A 118 -0.19 -19.63 -0.12
N GLY A 119 -0.72 -19.53 1.10
CA GLY A 119 -0.25 -20.32 2.24
C GLY A 119 1.03 -19.76 2.87
N ASP A 120 1.35 -20.22 4.07
CA ASP A 120 2.65 -19.97 4.70
C ASP A 120 3.02 -21.12 5.64
N GLU A 121 3.91 -22.01 5.17
CA GLU A 121 4.36 -23.18 5.91
C GLU A 121 5.17 -22.84 7.17
N ARG A 122 5.63 -21.58 7.30
CA ARG A 122 6.40 -21.14 8.47
C ARG A 122 5.51 -20.89 9.69
N PHE A 123 4.20 -20.76 9.49
CA PHE A 123 3.24 -20.53 10.57
C PHE A 123 2.50 -21.81 10.96
N GLU A 124 2.44 -22.06 12.26
CA GLU A 124 1.45 -22.98 12.81
C GLU A 124 0.07 -22.32 12.74
N TYR A 125 -0.95 -23.06 12.28
CA TYR A 125 -2.32 -22.56 12.08
C TYR A 125 -2.88 -21.83 13.31
N ALA A 126 -2.65 -22.38 14.51
CA ALA A 126 -3.16 -21.80 15.76
C ALA A 126 -2.48 -20.47 16.10
N LYS A 127 -1.18 -20.34 15.82
CA LYS A 127 -0.44 -19.09 16.01
C LYS A 127 -0.87 -18.03 15.01
N LEU A 128 -1.10 -18.43 13.75
CA LEU A 128 -1.60 -17.52 12.73
C LEU A 128 -3.00 -17.01 13.07
N ALA A 129 -3.90 -17.89 13.50
CA ALA A 129 -5.25 -17.51 13.94
C ALA A 129 -5.22 -16.55 15.15
N ASP A 130 -4.38 -16.81 16.16
CA ASP A 130 -4.20 -15.92 17.32
C ASP A 130 -3.61 -14.55 16.94
N LEU A 131 -2.65 -14.50 16.00
CA LEU A 131 -2.10 -13.25 15.50
C LEU A 131 -3.14 -12.44 14.72
N ILE A 132 -3.95 -13.10 13.90
CA ILE A 132 -5.05 -12.47 13.18
C ILE A 132 -6.04 -11.86 14.17
N ASP A 133 -6.51 -12.64 15.14
CA ASP A 133 -7.48 -12.19 16.14
C ASP A 133 -6.99 -10.95 16.91
N LYS A 134 -5.71 -10.96 17.33
CA LYS A 134 -5.09 -9.82 18.00
C LYS A 134 -5.05 -8.57 17.11
N GLU A 135 -4.63 -8.70 15.86
CA GLU A 135 -4.49 -7.55 14.96
C GLU A 135 -5.85 -6.96 14.57
N ILE A 136 -6.86 -7.79 14.29
CA ILE A 136 -8.18 -7.30 13.89
C ILE A 136 -8.98 -6.70 15.05
N ASN A 137 -8.73 -7.12 16.29
CA ASN A 137 -9.38 -6.55 17.48
C ASN A 137 -8.65 -5.32 18.03
N ASP A 138 -7.47 -4.99 17.51
CA ASP A 138 -6.74 -3.81 17.94
C ASP A 138 -7.44 -2.51 17.49
N TYR A 139 -7.22 -1.45 18.27
CA TYR A 139 -7.77 -0.13 18.00
C TYR A 139 -7.27 0.39 16.65
N PRO A 140 -8.17 0.94 15.81
CA PRO A 140 -7.78 1.47 14.51
C PRO A 140 -6.69 2.54 14.65
N TYR A 141 -5.66 2.45 13.81
CA TYR A 141 -4.52 3.35 13.88
C TYR A 141 -4.87 4.79 13.47
N HIS A 142 -4.33 5.76 14.19
CA HIS A 142 -4.39 7.17 13.79
C HIS A 142 -3.00 7.70 13.50
N ALA A 143 -2.76 8.23 12.30
CA ALA A 143 -1.49 8.86 11.96
C ALA A 143 -1.26 10.08 12.86
N TYR A 144 -0.17 10.04 13.63
CA TYR A 144 0.21 11.09 14.58
C TYR A 144 1.07 12.20 13.94
N TYR A 145 1.66 11.95 12.76
CA TYR A 145 2.58 12.86 12.07
C TYR A 145 2.16 13.16 10.62
N LYS A 146 0.85 13.32 10.38
CA LYS A 146 0.26 13.57 9.05
C LYS A 146 0.95 14.67 8.26
N GLU A 147 1.39 15.73 8.94
CA GLU A 147 2.00 16.92 8.33
C GLU A 147 3.49 16.74 7.98
N ARG A 148 4.15 15.69 8.51
CA ARG A 148 5.61 15.55 8.43
C ARG A 148 6.09 14.76 7.21
N TYR A 149 5.26 13.84 6.74
CA TYR A 149 5.58 12.91 5.67
C TYR A 149 4.44 12.84 4.65
N ASP A 150 3.94 14.02 4.29
CA ASP A 150 3.05 14.20 3.16
C ASP A 150 3.84 14.80 1.99
N ASP A 151 3.73 14.20 0.82
CA ASP A 151 4.36 14.67 -0.42
C ASP A 151 3.42 15.60 -1.22
N GLY A 152 2.38 16.11 -0.56
CA GLY A 152 1.36 16.99 -1.12
C GLY A 152 0.02 16.31 -1.38
N TYR A 153 -0.13 15.02 -1.04
CA TYR A 153 -1.42 14.33 -1.18
C TYR A 153 -2.50 14.94 -0.29
N GLY A 154 -2.21 15.18 0.99
CA GLY A 154 -3.16 15.78 1.94
C GLY A 154 -3.55 17.22 1.58
N GLU A 155 -2.74 17.90 0.76
CA GLU A 155 -3.02 19.22 0.20
C GLU A 155 -3.77 19.15 -1.15
N GLY A 156 -4.06 17.95 -1.65
CA GLY A 156 -4.76 17.72 -2.92
C GLY A 156 -3.90 17.98 -4.16
N THR A 157 -2.58 18.07 -4.04
CA THR A 157 -1.69 18.38 -5.17
C THR A 157 -1.22 17.13 -5.92
N GLN A 158 -1.48 15.93 -5.39
CA GLN A 158 -1.07 14.64 -5.98
C GLN A 158 -2.24 13.84 -6.59
N GLY A 159 -3.38 14.49 -6.83
CA GLY A 159 -4.56 13.88 -7.46
C GLY A 159 -5.49 13.18 -6.48
N THR A 160 -6.44 12.43 -7.04
CA THR A 160 -7.40 11.62 -6.29
C THR A 160 -6.75 10.37 -5.67
N PHE A 161 -7.47 9.70 -4.77
CA PHE A 161 -7.01 8.46 -4.13
C PHE A 161 -6.51 7.41 -5.14
N ASP A 162 -7.27 7.18 -6.21
CA ASP A 162 -6.96 6.15 -7.21
C ASP A 162 -5.83 6.61 -8.14
N GLU A 163 -5.77 7.89 -8.52
CA GLU A 163 -4.65 8.44 -9.29
C GLU A 163 -3.33 8.35 -8.51
N TYR A 164 -3.37 8.70 -7.23
CA TYR A 164 -2.21 8.60 -6.34
C TYR A 164 -1.73 7.16 -6.19
N TYR A 165 -2.66 6.21 -6.04
CA TYR A 165 -2.35 4.78 -6.00
C TYR A 165 -1.57 4.34 -7.25
N GLU A 166 -2.07 4.70 -8.45
CA GLU A 166 -1.44 4.32 -9.72
C GLU A 166 -0.04 4.94 -9.86
N ILE A 167 0.11 6.22 -9.49
CA ILE A 167 1.41 6.91 -9.48
C ILE A 167 2.40 6.17 -8.58
N LYS A 168 2.04 5.90 -7.32
CA LYS A 168 2.96 5.26 -6.37
C LYS A 168 3.25 3.81 -6.73
N ARG A 169 2.30 3.09 -7.30
CA ARG A 169 2.54 1.74 -7.83
C ARG A 169 3.61 1.76 -8.93
N GLU A 170 3.52 2.70 -9.87
CA GLU A 170 4.51 2.84 -10.94
C GLU A 170 5.87 3.30 -10.40
N GLU A 171 5.92 4.32 -9.53
CA GLU A 171 7.17 4.81 -8.92
C GLU A 171 7.92 3.71 -8.15
N LEU A 172 7.21 2.95 -7.31
CA LEU A 172 7.80 1.86 -6.52
C LEU A 172 8.24 0.69 -7.41
N ALA A 173 7.48 0.37 -8.46
CA ALA A 173 7.85 -0.67 -9.40
C ALA A 173 9.12 -0.31 -10.17
N SER A 174 9.24 0.94 -10.65
CA SER A 174 10.46 1.42 -11.30
C SER A 174 11.66 1.38 -10.35
N TRP A 175 11.49 1.82 -9.10
CA TRP A 175 12.56 1.81 -8.12
C TRP A 175 13.13 0.41 -7.84
N LEU A 176 12.27 -0.61 -7.77
CA LEU A 176 12.65 -2.03 -7.58
C LEU A 176 13.35 -2.68 -8.78
N ILE A 177 13.20 -2.14 -9.99
CA ILE A 177 13.93 -2.63 -11.17
C ILE A 177 15.35 -2.06 -11.18
N GLU A 178 15.52 -0.86 -10.67
CA GLU A 178 16.78 -0.11 -10.67
C GLU A 178 17.68 -0.43 -9.47
N HIS A 179 17.16 -1.07 -8.42
CA HIS A 179 17.85 -1.38 -7.15
C HIS A 179 17.55 -2.79 -6.64
#